data_AF-A0A2D5I7F2-F1
#
_entry.id   AF-A0A2D5I7F2-F1
#
_cell.length_a   1.000
_cell.length_b   1.000
_cell.length_c   1.000
_cell.angle_alpha   90.00
_cell.angle_beta   90.00
_cell.angle_gamma   90.00
#
_symmetry.space_group_name_H-M   'P 1'
#
loop_
_entity.id
_entity.type
_entity.pdbx_description
1 polymer ?
#
loop_
_entity_poly.entity_id
_entity_poly.type
_entity_poly.pdbx_seq_one_letter_code
_entity_poly.pdbx_strand_id
1 'polypeptide(L)'
;MNPAVNNSPQDYFNTVLYTGNGSNTRTITGVGFDPDLVWQKSRSTAINHNLIDRLRGAGNNLSSDGAFAEYGAGTNGAMNNVETDGASILAGSSSANNVNQSGQTYVLWNWKAGGSGVSNSDGTTASVVSANTDAGFSIVTYTGTGSAGMTIGHGLSSAPELIIVKNRADGSENWTVYSSSLGNTKKLELNLTGASATTGNWNNTTPSSSVFTLGNVDATNTSGESCVAYCFHSVEGFSKFGTYTGNGSADGTFVYTGFRPAFVMWKNVGASENWYMVDTARDPHNESYHLLRSDLSNAEASGSVDGLDILSNGFKLKVAGGGWINGSGNTFLYMAFAEMPFKYANAK
;
A
#
# COMPACT_ATOMS: atom_id res chain seq x y z
N MET A 1 2.18 -17.62 -12.90
CA MET A 1 2.89 -16.93 -13.99
C MET A 1 3.71 -15.80 -13.38
N ASN A 2 5.03 -15.77 -13.57
CA ASN A 2 5.90 -14.73 -13.01
C ASN A 2 5.69 -13.37 -13.73
N PRO A 3 5.42 -12.25 -13.02
CA PRO A 3 5.16 -10.92 -13.62
C PRO A 3 6.29 -10.39 -14.53
N ALA A 4 7.55 -10.76 -14.27
CA ALA A 4 8.69 -10.28 -15.04
C ALA A 4 9.01 -11.10 -16.29
N VAL A 5 8.49 -12.32 -16.39
CA VAL A 5 8.79 -13.23 -17.52
C VAL A 5 7.91 -12.93 -18.75
N ASN A 6 6.72 -12.37 -18.55
CA ASN A 6 5.73 -12.15 -19.61
C ASN A 6 5.46 -10.68 -19.96
N ASN A 7 6.27 -9.73 -19.47
CA ASN A 7 6.07 -8.28 -19.67
C ASN A 7 4.75 -7.74 -19.14
N SER A 8 4.16 -8.39 -18.15
CA SER A 8 2.84 -8.02 -17.67
C SER A 8 2.78 -7.66 -16.17
N PRO A 9 3.66 -6.78 -15.63
CA PRO A 9 3.40 -6.13 -14.34
C PRO A 9 1.98 -5.59 -14.18
N GLN A 10 1.42 -5.07 -15.28
CA GLN A 10 0.07 -4.52 -15.35
C GLN A 10 -1.04 -5.57 -15.12
N ASP A 11 -0.75 -6.87 -15.22
CA ASP A 11 -1.70 -7.93 -14.84
C ASP A 11 -1.82 -8.10 -13.31
N TYR A 12 -0.93 -7.47 -12.55
CA TYR A 12 -0.79 -7.64 -11.10
C TYR A 12 -0.87 -6.33 -10.30
N PHE A 13 -0.47 -5.21 -10.91
CA PHE A 13 -0.61 -3.89 -10.34
C PHE A 13 -0.94 -2.88 -11.44
N ASN A 14 -1.97 -2.06 -11.23
CA ASN A 14 -2.29 -0.97 -12.15
C ASN A 14 -2.91 0.23 -11.42
N THR A 15 -2.62 1.43 -11.93
CA THR A 15 -3.18 2.69 -11.43
C THR A 15 -4.22 3.21 -12.40
N VAL A 16 -5.43 3.48 -11.92
CA VAL A 16 -6.54 3.99 -12.74
C VAL A 16 -7.05 5.32 -12.18
N LEU A 17 -7.24 6.29 -13.07
CA LEU A 17 -7.82 7.59 -12.76
C LEU A 17 -9.28 7.63 -13.18
N TYR A 18 -10.14 8.27 -12.38
CA TYR A 18 -11.51 8.52 -12.77
C TYR A 18 -12.04 9.84 -12.21
N THR A 19 -13.04 10.38 -12.89
CA THR A 19 -13.80 11.55 -12.44
C THR A 19 -15.16 11.09 -11.94
N GLY A 20 -15.51 11.51 -10.74
CA GLY A 20 -16.81 11.26 -10.16
C GLY A 20 -17.91 11.93 -10.97
N ASN A 21 -19.02 11.22 -11.15
CA ASN A 21 -20.16 11.70 -11.93
C ASN A 21 -21.45 11.85 -11.10
N GLY A 22 -21.37 11.60 -9.77
CA GLY A 22 -22.51 11.64 -8.86
C GLY A 22 -23.56 10.54 -9.09
N SER A 23 -23.38 9.66 -10.07
CA SER A 23 -24.31 8.58 -10.39
C SER A 23 -23.97 7.34 -9.57
N ASN A 24 -24.91 6.91 -8.72
CA ASN A 24 -24.68 5.79 -7.82
C ASN A 24 -25.00 4.45 -8.48
N THR A 25 -24.10 3.50 -8.21
CA THR A 25 -23.75 2.28 -8.96
C THR A 25 -23.12 2.53 -10.32
N ARG A 26 -21.80 2.31 -10.40
CA ARG A 26 -21.05 2.23 -11.66
C ARG A 26 -19.76 1.45 -11.47
N THR A 27 -19.27 0.82 -12.52
CA THR A 27 -17.96 0.18 -12.53
C THR A 27 -16.90 1.15 -13.05
N ILE A 28 -15.75 1.17 -12.39
CA ILE A 28 -14.52 1.81 -12.84
C ILE A 28 -13.66 0.71 -13.45
N THR A 29 -13.55 0.72 -14.77
CA THR A 29 -12.81 -0.27 -15.58
C THR A 29 -11.45 0.27 -16.04
N GLY A 30 -10.69 -0.53 -16.77
CA GLY A 30 -9.35 -0.16 -17.26
C GLY A 30 -8.21 -0.56 -16.33
N VAL A 31 -8.51 -1.34 -15.29
CA VAL A 31 -7.50 -1.96 -14.43
C VAL A 31 -6.81 -3.12 -15.17
N GLY A 32 -7.56 -3.85 -16.02
CA GLY A 32 -7.08 -4.99 -16.80
C GLY A 32 -7.16 -6.33 -16.07
N PHE A 33 -7.62 -6.33 -14.82
CA PHE A 33 -7.79 -7.52 -13.99
C PHE A 33 -8.83 -7.28 -12.88
N ASP A 34 -9.21 -8.36 -12.21
CA ASP A 34 -10.02 -8.39 -11.00
C ASP A 34 -9.14 -8.15 -9.75
N PRO A 35 -9.19 -6.96 -9.13
CA PRO A 35 -8.26 -6.57 -8.07
C PRO A 35 -8.66 -7.12 -6.70
N ASP A 36 -7.70 -7.66 -5.97
CA ASP A 36 -7.93 -8.16 -4.62
C ASP A 36 -7.74 -7.10 -3.55
N LEU A 37 -6.97 -6.05 -3.82
CA LEU A 37 -6.85 -4.87 -2.98
C LEU A 37 -6.99 -3.63 -3.86
N VAL A 38 -7.87 -2.72 -3.45
CA VAL A 38 -8.06 -1.41 -4.07
C VAL A 38 -7.84 -0.35 -3.01
N TRP A 39 -6.92 0.57 -3.30
CA TRP A 39 -6.68 1.76 -2.50
C TRP A 39 -7.09 3.00 -3.30
N GLN A 40 -8.12 3.68 -2.83
CA GLN A 40 -8.69 4.86 -3.47
C GLN A 40 -8.40 6.13 -2.68
N LYS A 41 -8.21 7.22 -3.43
CA LYS A 41 -8.05 8.55 -2.85
C LYS A 41 -8.64 9.63 -3.75
N SER A 42 -9.31 10.62 -3.15
CA SER A 42 -9.66 11.87 -3.82
C SER A 42 -8.41 12.72 -4.06
N ARG A 43 -8.25 13.16 -5.31
CA ARG A 43 -7.17 14.03 -5.76
C ARG A 43 -7.57 15.51 -5.66
N SER A 44 -8.81 15.85 -5.98
CA SER A 44 -9.27 17.24 -6.00
C SER A 44 -9.80 17.77 -4.66
N THR A 45 -10.06 16.89 -3.68
CA THR A 45 -10.73 17.27 -2.43
C THR A 45 -10.08 16.57 -1.23
N ALA A 46 -10.09 17.24 -0.08
CA ALA A 46 -9.65 16.65 1.18
C ALA A 46 -10.69 15.63 1.69
N ILE A 47 -10.42 14.35 1.42
CA ILE A 47 -11.25 13.19 1.78
C ILE A 47 -10.30 12.05 2.13
N ASN A 48 -10.64 11.31 3.20
CA ASN A 48 -9.89 10.16 3.66
C ASN A 48 -9.72 9.10 2.55
N HIS A 49 -8.68 8.29 2.68
CA HIS A 49 -8.45 7.15 1.79
C HIS A 49 -9.50 6.06 2.03
N ASN A 50 -9.78 5.26 1.01
CA ASN A 50 -10.59 4.05 1.15
C ASN A 50 -9.81 2.84 0.67
N LEU A 51 -9.58 1.88 1.57
CA LEU A 51 -8.94 0.60 1.29
C LEU A 51 -9.96 -0.51 1.42
N ILE A 52 -10.15 -1.24 0.33
CA ILE A 52 -11.08 -2.37 0.23
C ILE A 52 -10.32 -3.56 -0.30
N ASP A 53 -10.59 -4.74 0.25
CA ASP A 53 -9.98 -5.97 -0.24
C ASP A 53 -10.94 -7.15 -0.24
N ARG A 54 -10.53 -8.19 -0.98
CA ARG A 54 -11.33 -9.38 -1.26
C ARG A 54 -11.78 -10.10 0.02
N LEU A 55 -10.94 -10.15 1.05
CA LEU A 55 -11.22 -10.95 2.24
C LEU A 55 -12.19 -10.27 3.19
N ARG A 56 -12.16 -8.93 3.26
CA ARG A 56 -13.13 -8.14 4.03
C ARG A 56 -14.45 -8.00 3.30
N GLY A 57 -14.44 -8.07 1.97
CA GLY A 57 -15.64 -8.03 1.14
C GLY A 57 -16.14 -6.63 0.82
N ALA A 58 -17.09 -6.57 -0.12
CA ALA A 58 -17.64 -5.34 -0.66
C ALA A 58 -18.25 -4.44 0.43
N GLY A 59 -18.01 -3.13 0.34
CA GLY A 59 -18.63 -2.15 1.24
C GLY A 59 -17.96 -1.99 2.60
N ASN A 60 -16.96 -2.80 2.95
CA ASN A 60 -16.17 -2.64 4.17
C ASN A 60 -14.90 -1.84 3.87
N ASN A 61 -14.74 -0.71 4.55
CA ASN A 61 -13.66 0.24 4.29
C ASN A 61 -12.72 0.33 5.48
N LEU A 62 -11.46 0.58 5.17
CA LEU A 62 -10.48 1.13 6.11
C LEU A 62 -9.87 2.39 5.50
N SER A 63 -9.37 3.29 6.35
CA SER A 63 -8.71 4.52 5.93
C SER A 63 -7.27 4.49 6.43
N SER A 64 -6.31 4.67 5.51
CA SER A 64 -4.87 4.67 5.81
C SER A 64 -4.41 5.92 6.55
N ASP A 65 -5.24 6.96 6.57
CA ASP A 65 -4.98 8.27 7.17
C ASP A 65 -5.60 8.42 8.57
N GLY A 66 -6.06 7.31 9.18
CA GLY A 66 -6.58 7.32 10.55
C GLY A 66 -6.51 5.96 11.23
N ALA A 67 -6.78 5.98 12.54
CA ALA A 67 -6.83 4.79 13.39
C ALA A 67 -8.19 4.07 13.34
N PHE A 68 -9.13 4.55 12.52
CA PHE A 68 -10.52 4.07 12.46
C PHE A 68 -10.63 2.55 12.35
N ALA A 69 -11.63 1.99 13.04
CA ALA A 69 -12.02 0.59 12.88
C ALA A 69 -12.57 0.38 11.46
N GLU A 70 -12.73 -0.88 11.05
CA GLU A 70 -13.44 -1.19 9.82
C GLU A 70 -14.87 -0.63 9.89
N TYR A 71 -15.29 0.07 8.83
CA TYR A 71 -16.61 0.65 8.77
C TYR A 71 -17.30 0.31 7.45
N GLY A 72 -18.61 0.05 7.53
CA GLY A 72 -19.44 -0.21 6.37
C GLY A 72 -19.70 1.04 5.52
N ALA A 73 -20.18 0.82 4.30
CA ALA A 73 -20.63 1.83 3.36
C ALA A 73 -21.77 2.67 3.99
N GLY A 74 -21.40 3.79 4.63
CA GLY A 74 -22.36 4.74 5.16
C GLY A 74 -23.01 5.59 4.06
N THR A 75 -23.53 6.74 4.44
CA THR A 75 -24.14 7.73 3.51
C THR A 75 -23.20 8.19 2.40
N ASN A 76 -21.89 8.02 2.58
CA ASN A 76 -20.84 8.61 1.74
C ASN A 76 -20.37 7.68 0.60
N GLY A 77 -21.03 6.53 0.39
CA GLY A 77 -20.66 5.55 -0.64
C GLY A 77 -19.47 4.66 -0.24
N ALA A 78 -19.27 3.59 -0.99
CA ALA A 78 -18.12 2.67 -0.86
C ALA A 78 -17.79 2.09 -2.23
N MET A 79 -16.75 1.25 -2.30
CA MET A 79 -16.50 0.45 -3.50
C MET A 79 -16.61 -1.06 -3.21
N ASN A 80 -16.68 -1.82 -4.29
CA ASN A 80 -16.60 -3.25 -4.38
C ASN A 80 -15.44 -3.58 -5.32
N ASN A 81 -14.55 -4.46 -4.90
CA ASN A 81 -13.42 -4.92 -5.70
C ASN A 81 -13.64 -6.34 -6.26
N VAL A 82 -14.85 -6.89 -6.18
CA VAL A 82 -15.22 -8.15 -6.83
C VAL A 82 -15.79 -7.84 -8.21
N GLU A 83 -14.91 -7.60 -9.18
CA GLU A 83 -15.27 -7.25 -10.56
C GLU A 83 -14.32 -7.92 -11.55
N THR A 84 -14.71 -8.14 -12.81
CA THR A 84 -13.79 -8.76 -13.78
C THR A 84 -12.68 -7.82 -14.25
N ASP A 85 -12.92 -6.51 -14.21
CA ASP A 85 -11.99 -5.45 -14.56
C ASP A 85 -12.25 -4.21 -13.69
N GLY A 86 -11.50 -4.12 -12.59
CA GLY A 86 -11.48 -2.95 -11.72
C GLY A 86 -12.39 -3.01 -10.50
N ALA A 87 -13.12 -1.92 -10.22
CA ALA A 87 -13.90 -1.80 -8.99
C ALA A 87 -15.23 -1.10 -9.23
N SER A 88 -16.30 -1.55 -8.59
CA SER A 88 -17.60 -0.89 -8.65
C SER A 88 -17.81 0.05 -7.49
N ILE A 89 -18.31 1.23 -7.80
CA ILE A 89 -18.83 2.17 -6.83
C ILE A 89 -20.19 1.65 -6.37
N LEU A 90 -20.34 1.42 -5.07
CA LEU A 90 -21.60 1.07 -4.44
C LEU A 90 -22.44 2.33 -4.20
N ALA A 91 -23.76 2.18 -4.13
CA ALA A 91 -24.63 3.32 -3.89
C ALA A 91 -24.40 3.93 -2.50
N GLY A 92 -24.08 5.22 -2.46
CA GLY A 92 -24.26 6.04 -1.26
C GLY A 92 -25.69 6.60 -1.20
N SER A 93 -26.17 6.94 -0.02
CA SER A 93 -27.47 7.59 0.16
C SER A 93 -27.39 9.13 0.18
N SER A 94 -26.18 9.71 0.14
CA SER A 94 -25.98 11.17 0.11
C SER A 94 -25.45 11.69 -1.22
N SER A 95 -25.68 12.99 -1.44
CA SER A 95 -25.03 13.79 -2.48
C SER A 95 -23.58 14.17 -2.14
N ALA A 96 -23.01 13.62 -1.06
CA ALA A 96 -21.62 13.77 -0.64
C ALA A 96 -20.92 12.39 -0.74
N ASN A 97 -20.88 11.85 -1.96
CA ASN A 97 -20.30 10.53 -2.21
C ASN A 97 -18.78 10.64 -2.29
N ASN A 98 -18.08 10.22 -1.23
CA ASN A 98 -16.63 10.33 -1.09
C ASN A 98 -15.84 9.50 -2.11
N VAL A 99 -16.49 8.59 -2.81
CA VAL A 99 -15.88 7.78 -3.88
C VAL A 99 -16.39 8.16 -5.28
N ASN A 100 -17.39 9.04 -5.44
CA ASN A 100 -17.96 9.34 -6.76
C ASN A 100 -18.59 10.74 -6.90
N GLN A 101 -18.19 11.70 -6.08
CA GLN A 101 -18.79 13.02 -6.11
C GLN A 101 -18.63 13.66 -7.49
N SER A 102 -19.72 14.20 -8.04
CA SER A 102 -19.71 14.81 -9.36
C SER A 102 -18.65 15.90 -9.48
N GLY A 103 -17.78 15.79 -10.49
CA GLY A 103 -16.70 16.73 -10.76
C GLY A 103 -15.43 16.57 -9.92
N GLN A 104 -15.43 15.68 -8.92
CA GLN A 104 -14.20 15.36 -8.17
C GLN A 104 -13.35 14.33 -8.92
N THR A 105 -12.03 14.44 -8.80
CA THR A 105 -11.08 13.49 -9.41
C THR A 105 -10.52 12.54 -8.37
N TYR A 106 -10.24 11.32 -8.81
CA TYR A 106 -9.84 10.21 -7.95
C TYR A 106 -8.75 9.36 -8.61
N VAL A 107 -8.02 8.63 -7.78
CA VAL A 107 -7.05 7.60 -8.17
C VAL A 107 -7.37 6.28 -7.47
N LEU A 108 -7.18 5.18 -8.18
CA LEU A 108 -7.20 3.80 -7.69
C LEU A 108 -5.81 3.19 -7.90
N TRP A 109 -5.19 2.71 -6.82
CA TRP A 109 -4.07 1.77 -6.91
C TRP A 109 -4.59 0.37 -6.63
N ASN A 110 -4.36 -0.55 -7.57
CA ASN A 110 -5.01 -1.85 -7.59
C ASN A 110 -3.96 -2.95 -7.56
N TRP A 111 -4.09 -3.93 -6.67
CA TRP A 111 -3.21 -5.09 -6.57
C TRP A 111 -3.99 -6.39 -6.74
N LYS A 112 -3.38 -7.34 -7.44
CA LYS A 112 -3.91 -8.70 -7.63
C LYS A 112 -3.25 -9.68 -6.68
N ALA A 113 -4.03 -10.24 -5.78
CA ALA A 113 -3.66 -11.31 -4.88
C ALA A 113 -4.19 -12.65 -5.43
N GLY A 114 -4.55 -13.58 -4.55
CA GLY A 114 -4.92 -14.96 -4.89
C GLY A 114 -6.39 -15.17 -5.28
N GLY A 115 -7.21 -14.11 -5.37
CA GLY A 115 -8.65 -14.25 -5.53
C GLY A 115 -9.35 -14.58 -4.22
N SER A 116 -10.32 -15.50 -4.26
CA SER A 116 -11.10 -15.93 -3.11
C SER A 116 -10.23 -16.40 -1.94
N GLY A 117 -10.61 -16.03 -0.72
CA GLY A 117 -9.90 -16.43 0.48
C GLY A 117 -9.92 -17.93 0.72
N VAL A 118 -8.77 -18.48 1.08
CA VAL A 118 -8.61 -19.88 1.50
C VAL A 118 -8.13 -19.93 2.95
N SER A 119 -8.62 -20.89 3.73
CA SER A 119 -8.10 -21.12 5.07
C SER A 119 -6.65 -21.57 5.02
N ASN A 120 -5.82 -21.00 5.89
CA ASN A 120 -4.43 -21.38 6.07
C ASN A 120 -4.22 -21.76 7.55
N SER A 121 -3.60 -22.92 7.75
CA SER A 121 -3.32 -23.53 9.06
C SER A 121 -1.84 -23.54 9.43
N ASP A 122 -1.01 -22.80 8.69
CA ASP A 122 0.39 -22.59 9.05
C ASP A 122 0.45 -21.71 10.31
N GLY A 123 1.38 -22.04 11.20
CA GLY A 123 1.52 -21.36 12.48
C GLY A 123 0.57 -21.86 13.56
N THR A 124 0.37 -21.05 14.60
CA THR A 124 -0.38 -21.41 15.81
C THR A 124 -1.83 -20.96 15.74
N THR A 125 -2.17 -20.06 14.82
CA THR A 125 -3.53 -19.53 14.68
C THR A 125 -3.95 -19.58 13.22
N ALA A 126 -5.13 -20.14 12.98
CA ALA A 126 -5.72 -20.19 11.65
C ALA A 126 -5.93 -18.77 11.10
N SER A 127 -5.67 -18.62 9.82
CA SER A 127 -5.92 -17.39 9.06
C SER A 127 -6.70 -17.69 7.80
N VAL A 128 -7.21 -16.66 7.16
CA VAL A 128 -7.71 -16.73 5.78
C VAL A 128 -6.80 -15.87 4.92
N VAL A 129 -6.29 -16.45 3.82
CA VAL A 129 -5.34 -15.80 2.93
C VAL A 129 -5.88 -15.71 1.52
N SER A 130 -5.59 -14.61 0.84
CA SER A 130 -5.62 -14.48 -0.62
C SER A 130 -4.19 -14.14 -1.04
N ALA A 131 -3.46 -15.13 -1.54
CA ALA A 131 -2.03 -15.02 -1.79
C ALA A 131 -1.70 -15.23 -3.27
N ASN A 132 -0.95 -14.28 -3.83
CA ASN A 132 -0.33 -14.38 -5.14
C ASN A 132 1.18 -14.50 -4.96
N THR A 133 1.66 -15.75 -4.95
CA THR A 133 3.08 -16.05 -4.75
C THR A 133 3.93 -15.58 -5.92
N ASP A 134 3.37 -15.49 -7.13
CA ASP A 134 4.07 -14.96 -8.31
C ASP A 134 4.32 -13.45 -8.20
N ALA A 135 3.36 -12.70 -7.65
CA ALA A 135 3.46 -11.25 -7.44
C ALA A 135 4.05 -10.86 -6.07
N GLY A 136 4.32 -11.85 -5.21
CA GLY A 136 4.85 -11.63 -3.87
C GLY A 136 3.91 -10.82 -2.97
N PHE A 137 2.58 -10.97 -3.14
CA PHE A 137 1.57 -10.21 -2.41
C PHE A 137 0.53 -11.14 -1.78
N SER A 138 0.19 -10.91 -0.52
CA SER A 138 -0.87 -11.63 0.19
C SER A 138 -1.69 -10.69 1.06
N ILE A 139 -3.01 -10.94 1.08
CA ILE A 139 -3.94 -10.37 2.05
C ILE A 139 -4.26 -11.47 3.05
N VAL A 140 -4.13 -11.17 4.34
CA VAL A 140 -4.31 -12.12 5.44
C VAL A 140 -5.32 -11.54 6.41
N THR A 141 -6.35 -12.31 6.78
CA THR A 141 -7.21 -11.97 7.92
C THR A 141 -7.06 -13.02 9.02
N TYR A 142 -7.08 -12.56 10.26
CA TYR A 142 -6.92 -13.39 11.45
C TYR A 142 -7.59 -12.73 12.66
N THR A 143 -7.71 -13.48 13.75
CA THR A 143 -8.19 -12.98 15.04
C THR A 143 -7.05 -13.04 16.05
N GLY A 144 -6.77 -11.93 16.73
CA GLY A 144 -5.72 -11.88 17.75
C GLY A 144 -6.02 -12.79 18.94
N THR A 145 -4.96 -13.20 19.64
CA THR A 145 -5.02 -14.14 20.78
C THR A 145 -4.60 -13.50 22.10
N GLY A 146 -4.09 -12.26 22.09
CA GLY A 146 -3.53 -11.60 23.28
C GLY A 146 -2.27 -12.26 23.84
N SER A 147 -1.65 -13.17 23.07
CA SER A 147 -0.50 -13.96 23.49
C SER A 147 0.71 -13.69 22.60
N ALA A 148 1.85 -13.36 23.21
CA ALA A 148 3.10 -13.16 22.48
C ALA A 148 3.60 -14.49 21.89
N GLY A 149 4.22 -14.41 20.71
CA GLY A 149 4.67 -15.60 19.97
C GLY A 149 3.59 -16.21 19.08
N MET A 150 2.44 -15.56 18.91
CA MET A 150 1.42 -15.96 17.95
C MET A 150 2.00 -15.96 16.53
N THR A 151 1.86 -17.08 15.82
CA THR A 151 2.28 -17.19 14.42
C THR A 151 1.08 -17.32 13.50
N ILE A 152 1.14 -16.61 12.38
CA ILE A 152 0.06 -16.49 11.40
C ILE A 152 0.61 -16.84 10.02
N GLY A 153 -0.03 -17.80 9.36
CA GLY A 153 0.25 -18.14 7.97
C GLY A 153 -0.07 -16.99 7.01
N HIS A 154 0.87 -16.64 6.13
CA HIS A 154 0.65 -15.60 5.11
C HIS A 154 0.48 -16.15 3.69
N GLY A 155 0.68 -17.44 3.47
CA GLY A 155 0.43 -18.09 2.17
C GLY A 155 1.40 -17.73 1.04
N LEU A 156 2.50 -17.01 1.33
CA LEU A 156 3.56 -16.78 0.35
C LEU A 156 4.56 -17.95 0.37
N SER A 157 5.52 -17.94 -0.55
CA SER A 157 6.63 -18.92 -0.61
C SER A 157 7.97 -18.31 -0.21
N SER A 158 7.98 -17.03 0.17
CA SER A 158 9.15 -16.26 0.61
C SER A 158 8.74 -15.35 1.77
N ALA A 159 9.73 -15.00 2.59
CA ALA A 159 9.49 -14.12 3.73
C ALA A 159 9.06 -12.73 3.28
N PRO A 160 7.96 -12.17 3.81
CA PRO A 160 7.59 -10.79 3.57
C PRO A 160 8.71 -9.82 4.00
N GLU A 161 9.01 -8.86 3.14
CA GLU A 161 9.93 -7.75 3.40
C GLU A 161 9.19 -6.52 3.95
N LEU A 162 7.88 -6.43 3.70
CA LEU A 162 6.98 -5.41 4.25
C LEU A 162 5.69 -6.09 4.71
N ILE A 163 5.24 -5.79 5.93
CA ILE A 163 3.92 -6.23 6.42
C ILE A 163 3.21 -5.00 6.98
N ILE A 164 2.00 -4.75 6.52
CA ILE A 164 1.15 -3.65 7.01
C ILE A 164 -0.05 -4.30 7.72
N VAL A 165 -0.18 -4.08 9.02
CA VAL A 165 -1.26 -4.64 9.85
C VAL A 165 -2.22 -3.56 10.30
N LYS A 166 -3.52 -3.85 10.26
CA LYS A 166 -4.55 -3.06 10.92
C LYS A 166 -5.44 -3.94 11.78
N ASN A 167 -5.58 -3.54 13.04
CA ASN A 167 -6.68 -3.98 13.88
C ASN A 167 -7.98 -3.35 13.37
N ARG A 168 -8.98 -4.19 13.09
CA ARG A 168 -10.24 -3.80 12.45
C ARG A 168 -11.37 -3.60 13.45
N ALA A 169 -11.20 -4.04 14.68
CA ALA A 169 -12.21 -3.97 15.73
C ALA A 169 -12.10 -2.69 16.58
N ASP A 170 -10.88 -2.16 16.77
CA ASP A 170 -10.64 -0.95 17.56
C ASP A 170 -10.27 0.25 16.67
N GLY A 171 -11.00 1.36 16.86
CA GLY A 171 -10.82 2.61 16.16
C GLY A 171 -9.73 3.54 16.71
N SER A 172 -9.01 3.09 17.73
CA SER A 172 -7.89 3.80 18.36
C SER A 172 -6.54 3.24 17.91
N GLU A 173 -6.53 2.06 17.29
CA GLU A 173 -5.31 1.34 16.95
C GLU A 173 -4.74 1.74 15.59
N ASN A 174 -3.46 2.10 15.57
CA ASN A 174 -2.76 2.55 14.37
C ASN A 174 -2.38 1.40 13.44
N TRP A 175 -2.21 1.72 12.16
CA TRP A 175 -1.69 0.81 11.15
C TRP A 175 -0.20 0.52 11.41
N THR A 176 0.13 -0.69 11.85
CA THR A 176 1.49 -1.05 12.22
C THR A 176 2.26 -1.64 11.04
N VAL A 177 3.45 -1.13 10.75
CA VAL A 177 4.27 -1.50 9.59
C VAL A 177 5.59 -2.15 10.01
N TYR A 178 5.82 -3.37 9.53
CA TYR A 178 7.09 -4.08 9.57
C TYR A 178 7.88 -3.79 8.30
N SER A 179 9.20 -3.67 8.41
CA SER A 179 10.10 -3.76 7.27
C SER A 179 11.36 -4.56 7.63
N SER A 180 11.74 -5.49 6.76
CA SER A 180 12.99 -6.25 6.89
C SER A 180 14.22 -5.34 6.95
N SER A 181 14.19 -4.19 6.28
CA SER A 181 15.28 -3.21 6.28
C SER A 181 15.44 -2.45 7.60
N LEU A 182 14.40 -2.42 8.45
CA LEU A 182 14.43 -1.79 9.78
C LEU A 182 14.66 -2.80 10.91
N GLY A 183 14.41 -4.08 10.64
CA GLY A 183 14.52 -5.18 11.60
C GLY A 183 13.24 -5.41 12.40
N ASN A 184 13.12 -6.62 12.94
CA ASN A 184 11.95 -7.11 13.67
C ASN A 184 11.76 -6.52 15.08
N THR A 185 12.65 -5.63 15.52
CA THR A 185 12.51 -4.90 16.77
C THR A 185 11.88 -3.51 16.58
N LYS A 186 11.57 -3.13 15.33
CA LYS A 186 11.07 -1.79 14.98
C LYS A 186 9.70 -1.84 14.29
N LYS A 187 8.93 -0.78 14.45
CA LYS A 187 7.76 -0.48 13.63
C LYS A 187 7.84 0.92 13.03
N LEU A 188 7.06 1.11 11.98
CA LEU A 188 6.50 2.40 11.60
C LEU A 188 4.98 2.32 11.73
N GLU A 189 4.30 3.47 11.57
CA GLU A 189 2.84 3.55 11.57
C GLU A 189 2.36 4.25 10.30
N LEU A 190 1.52 3.58 9.49
CA LEU A 190 1.13 4.05 8.14
C LEU A 190 0.30 5.33 8.17
N ASN A 191 -0.47 5.53 9.25
CA ASN A 191 -1.36 6.67 9.43
C ASN A 191 -0.76 7.79 10.29
N LEU A 192 0.55 7.76 10.55
CA LEU A 192 1.24 8.73 11.38
C LEU A 192 2.58 9.15 10.76
N THR A 193 3.10 10.28 11.24
CA THR A 193 4.36 10.86 10.76
C THR A 193 5.58 10.36 11.51
N GLY A 194 5.41 9.66 12.64
CA GLY A 194 6.51 9.28 13.53
C GLY A 194 7.69 8.60 12.84
N ALA A 195 8.88 8.78 13.41
CA ALA A 195 10.05 8.00 13.04
C ALA A 195 9.87 6.52 13.45
N SER A 196 10.76 5.64 12.98
CA SER A 196 10.73 4.24 13.41
C SER A 196 10.96 4.13 14.93
N ALA A 197 10.15 3.31 15.58
CA ALA A 197 10.19 3.11 17.02
C ALA A 197 10.48 1.65 17.36
N THR A 198 11.24 1.41 18.44
CA THR A 198 11.40 0.06 19.00
C THR A 198 10.07 -0.44 19.56
N THR A 199 9.71 -1.68 19.24
CA THR A 199 8.43 -2.26 19.65
C THR A 199 8.49 -3.77 19.84
N GLY A 200 7.49 -4.33 20.53
CA GLY A 200 7.25 -5.77 20.64
C GLY A 200 6.30 -6.35 19.58
N ASN A 201 5.76 -5.55 18.64
CA ASN A 201 4.74 -6.01 17.68
C ASN A 201 5.12 -7.29 16.92
N TRP A 202 6.40 -7.44 16.55
CA TRP A 202 6.88 -8.57 15.72
C TRP A 202 7.57 -9.68 16.53
N ASN A 203 7.42 -9.65 17.86
CA ASN A 203 8.03 -10.64 18.76
C ASN A 203 9.54 -10.83 18.55
N ASN A 204 10.26 -9.78 18.11
CA ASN A 204 11.68 -9.84 17.72
C ASN A 204 12.01 -11.01 16.78
N THR A 205 11.06 -11.41 15.93
CA THR A 205 11.17 -12.58 15.07
C THR A 205 10.99 -12.15 13.62
N THR A 206 11.98 -12.48 12.78
CA THR A 206 11.90 -12.22 11.34
C THR A 206 10.88 -13.18 10.72
N PRO A 207 9.95 -12.70 9.86
CA PRO A 207 9.05 -13.57 9.12
C PRO A 207 9.82 -14.66 8.37
N SER A 208 9.23 -15.86 8.34
CA SER A 208 9.70 -16.99 7.55
C SER A 208 9.01 -17.01 6.19
N SER A 209 9.27 -18.04 5.38
CA SER A 209 8.57 -18.22 4.11
C SER A 209 7.09 -18.59 4.25
N SER A 210 6.59 -18.95 5.43
CA SER A 210 5.19 -19.36 5.63
C SER A 210 4.44 -18.58 6.70
N VAL A 211 5.14 -18.11 7.75
CA VAL A 211 4.52 -17.40 8.88
C VAL A 211 5.27 -16.12 9.26
N PHE A 212 4.52 -15.14 9.77
CA PHE A 212 5.05 -14.06 10.59
C PHE A 212 4.61 -14.23 12.05
N THR A 213 5.37 -13.66 12.99
CA THR A 213 5.15 -13.81 14.42
C THR A 213 4.80 -12.47 15.05
N LEU A 214 3.80 -12.45 15.93
CA LEU A 214 3.34 -11.27 16.63
C LEU A 214 3.61 -11.35 18.13
N GLY A 215 3.95 -10.21 18.72
CA GLY A 215 3.97 -10.03 20.17
C GLY A 215 2.56 -9.80 20.73
N ASN A 216 2.47 -9.59 22.04
CA ASN A 216 1.23 -9.16 22.69
C ASN A 216 1.13 -7.63 22.63
N VAL A 217 0.53 -7.10 21.57
CA VAL A 217 0.36 -5.66 21.34
C VAL A 217 -1.00 -5.42 20.70
N ASP A 218 -1.74 -4.44 21.22
CA ASP A 218 -3.15 -4.18 20.86
C ASP A 218 -3.35 -3.91 19.36
N ALA A 219 -2.45 -3.12 18.76
CA ALA A 219 -2.49 -2.79 17.33
C ALA A 219 -2.43 -4.01 16.38
N THR A 220 -2.00 -5.19 16.87
CA THR A 220 -1.76 -6.35 16.02
C THR A 220 -2.30 -7.68 16.57
N ASN A 221 -2.55 -7.80 17.87
CA ASN A 221 -2.80 -9.11 18.50
C ASN A 221 -3.70 -9.03 19.75
N THR A 222 -4.62 -8.08 19.84
CA THR A 222 -5.61 -8.09 20.94
C THR A 222 -6.46 -9.36 20.88
N SER A 223 -6.71 -9.98 22.03
CA SER A 223 -7.50 -11.21 22.12
C SER A 223 -8.93 -11.00 21.60
N GLY A 224 -9.33 -11.79 20.61
CA GLY A 224 -10.67 -11.78 20.04
C GLY A 224 -10.90 -10.69 18.98
N GLU A 225 -9.94 -9.80 18.74
CA GLU A 225 -10.09 -8.73 17.77
C GLU A 225 -9.63 -9.15 16.38
N SER A 226 -10.45 -8.81 15.39
CA SER A 226 -10.17 -9.14 14.00
C SER A 226 -9.12 -8.19 13.42
N CYS A 227 -8.17 -8.72 12.67
CA CYS A 227 -7.09 -7.97 12.04
C CYS A 227 -7.02 -8.28 10.54
N VAL A 228 -6.38 -7.40 9.79
CA VAL A 228 -5.93 -7.64 8.40
C VAL A 228 -4.44 -7.33 8.30
N ALA A 229 -3.71 -8.13 7.52
CA ALA A 229 -2.33 -7.87 7.15
C ALA A 229 -2.14 -7.92 5.63
N TYR A 230 -1.43 -6.93 5.08
CA TYR A 230 -0.93 -6.92 3.71
C TYR A 230 0.54 -7.27 3.73
N CYS A 231 0.90 -8.42 3.18
CA CYS A 231 2.26 -8.95 3.16
C CYS A 231 2.85 -8.82 1.77
N PHE A 232 4.05 -8.25 1.67
CA PHE A 232 4.76 -8.07 0.41
C PHE A 232 6.20 -8.56 0.48
N HIS A 233 6.71 -9.15 -0.59
CA HIS A 233 8.14 -9.31 -0.83
C HIS A 233 8.52 -8.89 -2.26
N SER A 234 9.79 -8.54 -2.46
CA SER A 234 10.30 -8.15 -3.77
C SER A 234 10.19 -9.31 -4.76
N VAL A 235 9.79 -8.98 -5.98
CA VAL A 235 9.81 -9.87 -7.14
C VAL A 235 10.62 -9.16 -8.21
N GLU A 236 11.69 -9.81 -8.68
CA GLU A 236 12.57 -9.24 -9.70
C GLU A 236 11.77 -8.73 -10.89
N GLY A 237 12.04 -7.50 -11.34
CA GLY A 237 11.34 -6.88 -12.48
C GLY A 237 9.91 -6.42 -12.22
N PHE A 238 9.37 -6.62 -11.01
CA PHE A 238 7.99 -6.24 -10.65
C PHE A 238 7.88 -5.36 -9.41
N SER A 239 8.44 -5.78 -8.27
CA SER A 239 8.31 -5.06 -7.00
C SER A 239 9.64 -5.00 -6.26
N LYS A 240 9.87 -3.90 -5.55
CA LYS A 240 11.09 -3.67 -4.77
C LYS A 240 10.77 -2.97 -3.47
N PHE A 241 11.26 -3.53 -2.36
CA PHE A 241 11.18 -2.96 -1.02
C PHE A 241 12.60 -2.76 -0.50
N GLY A 242 12.89 -1.61 0.10
CA GLY A 242 14.24 -1.33 0.56
C GLY A 242 14.39 0.03 1.18
N THR A 243 15.63 0.46 1.35
CA THR A 243 15.93 1.82 1.81
C THR A 243 16.87 2.55 0.87
N TYR A 244 16.84 3.87 0.92
CA TYR A 244 17.86 4.73 0.33
C TYR A 244 18.28 5.81 1.34
N THR A 245 19.46 6.39 1.12
CA THR A 245 19.97 7.51 1.91
C THR A 245 19.90 8.78 1.09
N GLY A 246 19.28 9.83 1.63
CA GLY A 246 19.27 11.15 1.00
C GLY A 246 20.66 11.77 1.01
N ASN A 247 20.98 12.54 -0.03
CA ASN A 247 22.29 13.17 -0.19
C ASN A 247 22.25 14.71 -0.06
N GLY A 248 21.07 15.33 -0.01
CA GLY A 248 20.91 16.78 0.06
C GLY A 248 21.34 17.54 -1.20
N SER A 249 21.44 16.87 -2.35
CA SER A 249 21.84 17.44 -3.64
C SER A 249 20.68 17.40 -4.64
N ALA A 250 20.58 18.41 -5.51
CA ALA A 250 19.65 18.39 -6.64
C ALA A 250 20.00 17.28 -7.64
N ASP A 251 21.29 16.89 -7.71
CA ASP A 251 21.70 15.61 -8.30
C ASP A 251 21.57 14.51 -7.23
N GLY A 252 20.32 14.16 -6.93
CA GLY A 252 19.97 13.34 -5.79
C GLY A 252 20.31 11.86 -5.96
N THR A 253 20.10 11.10 -4.88
CA THR A 253 20.32 9.65 -4.89
C THR A 253 19.51 8.98 -6.00
N PHE A 254 20.18 8.14 -6.79
CA PHE A 254 19.51 7.23 -7.71
C PHE A 254 19.22 5.91 -6.99
N VAL A 255 17.99 5.44 -7.07
CA VAL A 255 17.52 4.19 -6.46
C VAL A 255 17.21 3.20 -7.56
N TYR A 256 18.03 2.15 -7.67
CA TYR A 256 17.84 1.07 -8.64
C TYR A 256 16.77 0.08 -8.16
N THR A 257 15.71 -0.10 -8.95
CA THR A 257 14.65 -1.07 -8.69
C THR A 257 14.71 -2.27 -9.63
N GLY A 258 15.40 -2.14 -10.78
CA GLY A 258 15.44 -3.16 -11.83
C GLY A 258 14.23 -3.17 -12.76
N PHE A 259 13.39 -2.14 -12.68
CA PHE A 259 12.22 -1.93 -13.54
C PHE A 259 11.88 -0.44 -13.61
N ARG A 260 11.00 -0.02 -14.53
CA ARG A 260 10.44 1.34 -14.50
C ARG A 260 9.27 1.36 -13.51
N PRO A 261 9.33 2.10 -12.40
CA PRO A 261 8.21 2.13 -11.45
C PRO A 261 6.95 2.75 -12.08
N ALA A 262 5.80 2.14 -11.84
CA ALA A 262 4.48 2.76 -12.01
C ALA A 262 4.06 3.50 -10.74
N PHE A 263 4.53 3.06 -9.59
CA PHE A 263 4.18 3.58 -8.27
C PHE A 263 5.40 3.55 -7.36
N VAL A 264 5.57 4.60 -6.57
CA VAL A 264 6.57 4.65 -5.49
C VAL A 264 5.94 5.29 -4.26
N MET A 265 6.08 4.65 -3.10
CA MET A 265 5.80 5.24 -1.80
C MET A 265 7.07 5.21 -0.96
N TRP A 266 7.30 6.27 -0.17
CA TRP A 266 8.44 6.34 0.74
C TRP A 266 8.12 7.05 2.05
N LYS A 267 8.98 6.80 3.04
CA LYS A 267 8.88 7.35 4.39
C LYS A 267 10.26 7.57 4.98
N ASN A 268 10.51 8.76 5.52
CA ASN A 268 11.68 8.98 6.36
C ASN A 268 11.54 8.18 7.66
N VAL A 269 12.50 7.30 7.94
CA VAL A 269 12.44 6.38 9.09
C VAL A 269 13.13 6.93 10.34
N GLY A 270 13.82 8.08 10.22
CA GLY A 270 14.56 8.74 11.29
C GLY A 270 13.96 10.07 11.76
N ALA A 271 12.88 10.54 11.14
CA ALA A 271 12.24 11.82 11.48
C ALA A 271 10.71 11.76 11.40
N SER A 272 10.06 12.73 12.05
CA SER A 272 8.62 12.94 11.99
C SER A 272 8.22 13.56 10.65
N GLU A 273 7.86 12.73 9.68
CA GLU A 273 7.55 13.10 8.29
C GLU A 273 6.45 12.21 7.73
N ASN A 274 5.67 12.72 6.77
CA ASN A 274 4.57 11.97 6.16
C ASN A 274 5.05 10.78 5.30
N TRP A 275 4.10 9.93 4.92
CA TRP A 275 4.27 8.89 3.91
C TRP A 275 3.88 9.45 2.55
N TYR A 276 4.83 9.60 1.64
CA TYR A 276 4.58 10.22 0.34
C TYR A 276 4.40 9.16 -0.74
N MET A 277 3.56 9.46 -1.73
CA MET A 277 3.20 8.55 -2.81
C MET A 277 3.14 9.27 -4.17
N VAL A 278 3.71 8.64 -5.18
CA VAL A 278 3.62 9.05 -6.59
C VAL A 278 3.23 7.87 -7.48
N ASP A 279 2.68 8.18 -8.65
CA ASP A 279 2.55 7.22 -9.75
C ASP A 279 2.63 7.91 -11.11
N THR A 280 2.90 7.11 -12.13
CA THR A 280 3.10 7.59 -13.52
C THR A 280 1.79 7.78 -14.28
N ALA A 281 0.64 7.35 -13.73
CA ALA A 281 -0.65 7.62 -14.36
C ALA A 281 -1.05 9.10 -14.21
N ARG A 282 -0.63 9.73 -13.11
CA ARG A 282 -0.81 11.17 -12.86
C ARG A 282 0.27 12.03 -13.49
N ASP A 283 1.49 11.48 -13.62
CA ASP A 283 2.66 12.11 -14.22
C ASP A 283 3.22 11.23 -15.36
N PRO A 284 2.73 11.36 -16.61
CA PRO A 284 3.09 10.44 -17.70
C PRO A 284 4.51 10.63 -18.25
N HIS A 285 5.18 11.71 -17.85
CA HIS A 285 6.59 11.97 -18.16
C HIS A 285 7.49 11.42 -17.04
N ASN A 286 8.82 11.43 -17.22
CA ASN A 286 9.71 10.94 -16.16
C ASN A 286 9.60 11.79 -14.89
N GLU A 287 9.41 13.11 -15.02
CA GLU A 287 9.24 13.99 -13.87
C GLU A 287 7.90 13.70 -13.19
N SER A 288 7.94 13.20 -11.95
CA SER A 288 6.76 13.06 -11.11
C SER A 288 6.76 14.09 -9.99
N TYR A 289 5.67 14.84 -9.89
CA TYR A 289 5.53 15.99 -8.99
C TYR A 289 4.13 16.07 -8.36
N HIS A 290 3.18 15.22 -8.76
CA HIS A 290 1.89 15.10 -8.09
C HIS A 290 1.97 14.14 -6.90
N LEU A 291 1.90 14.70 -5.70
CA LEU A 291 2.09 13.96 -4.46
C LEU A 291 0.77 13.75 -3.73
N LEU A 292 0.57 12.52 -3.29
CA LEU A 292 -0.43 12.17 -2.26
C LEU A 292 0.29 11.63 -1.03
N ARG A 293 -0.40 11.63 0.11
CA ARG A 293 0.14 11.13 1.38
C ARG A 293 -0.79 10.10 1.98
N SER A 294 -0.30 8.92 2.33
CA SER A 294 -1.17 7.85 2.83
C SER A 294 -1.72 8.13 4.22
N ASP A 295 -1.03 8.97 4.99
CA ASP A 295 -1.33 9.34 6.36
C ASP A 295 -2.14 10.64 6.49
N LEU A 296 -2.63 11.22 5.39
CA LEU A 296 -3.43 12.46 5.40
C LEU A 296 -4.62 12.41 4.44
N SER A 297 -5.70 13.08 4.81
CA SER A 297 -6.88 13.24 3.94
C SER A 297 -6.72 14.32 2.87
N ASN A 298 -5.64 15.12 2.89
CA ASN A 298 -5.41 16.23 1.99
C ASN A 298 -5.62 15.88 0.51
N ALA A 299 -6.08 16.86 -0.27
CA ALA A 299 -6.07 16.79 -1.72
C ALA A 299 -4.63 16.64 -2.26
N GLU A 300 -4.51 16.25 -3.52
CA GLU A 300 -3.25 16.16 -4.24
C GLU A 300 -2.50 17.49 -4.17
N ALA A 301 -1.23 17.43 -3.82
CA ALA A 301 -0.33 18.58 -3.89
C ALA A 301 0.36 18.59 -5.26
N SER A 302 0.46 19.76 -5.87
CA SER A 302 1.28 20.01 -7.06
C SER A 302 2.24 21.16 -6.79
N GLY A 303 3.54 20.90 -6.96
CA GLY A 303 4.60 21.88 -6.81
C GLY A 303 5.75 21.54 -7.74
N SER A 304 6.15 22.49 -8.59
CA SER A 304 7.15 22.32 -9.66
C SER A 304 8.59 22.10 -9.18
N VAL A 305 8.82 21.85 -7.89
CA VAL A 305 10.16 21.81 -7.26
C VAL A 305 10.42 20.55 -6.44
N ASP A 306 9.46 19.62 -6.35
CA ASP A 306 9.45 18.55 -5.34
C ASP A 306 9.40 17.13 -5.94
N GLY A 307 10.03 16.94 -7.09
CA GLY A 307 9.88 15.72 -7.87
C GLY A 307 10.98 14.67 -7.75
N LEU A 308 10.62 13.47 -8.21
CA LEU A 308 11.52 12.38 -8.54
C LEU A 308 11.38 12.07 -10.04
N ASP A 309 12.50 11.77 -10.69
CA ASP A 309 12.49 11.27 -12.06
C ASP A 309 12.29 9.76 -12.03
N ILE A 310 11.19 9.27 -12.59
CA ILE A 310 10.94 7.87 -12.87
C ILE A 310 11.76 7.45 -14.10
N LEU A 311 12.71 6.55 -13.89
CA LEU A 311 13.63 6.06 -14.91
C LEU A 311 13.30 4.63 -15.29
N SER A 312 13.86 4.15 -16.40
CA SER A 312 13.61 2.80 -16.93
C SER A 312 13.97 1.66 -15.97
N ASN A 313 14.81 1.90 -14.97
CA ASN A 313 15.32 0.92 -14.02
C ASN A 313 15.26 1.37 -12.55
N GLY A 314 14.54 2.44 -12.25
CA GLY A 314 14.54 3.01 -10.91
C GLY A 314 13.90 4.39 -10.85
N PHE A 315 14.29 5.15 -9.84
CA PHE A 315 13.92 6.55 -9.71
C PHE A 315 15.09 7.36 -9.19
N LYS A 316 15.11 8.66 -9.52
CA LYS A 316 16.16 9.59 -9.11
C LYS A 316 15.57 10.81 -8.43
N LEU A 317 16.12 11.15 -7.27
CA LEU A 317 15.72 12.34 -6.53
C LEU A 317 16.27 13.60 -7.22
N LYS A 318 15.47 14.66 -7.33
CA LYS A 318 15.88 15.93 -7.98
C LYS A 318 15.79 17.16 -7.09
N VAL A 319 15.64 16.94 -5.79
CA VAL A 319 15.45 18.01 -4.81
C VAL A 319 16.73 18.19 -4.01
N ALA A 320 17.21 19.43 -3.83
CA ALA A 320 18.44 19.76 -3.09
C ALA A 320 18.36 19.56 -1.56
N GLY A 321 17.46 18.71 -1.07
CA GLY A 321 17.23 18.47 0.34
C GLY A 321 15.78 18.13 0.65
N GLY A 322 15.35 18.38 1.88
CA GLY A 322 14.00 18.11 2.37
C GLY A 322 13.94 16.85 3.22
N GLY A 323 13.53 17.01 4.48
CA GLY A 323 13.35 15.91 5.43
C GLY A 323 12.43 14.81 4.91
N TRP A 324 11.52 15.16 4.01
CA TRP A 324 10.53 14.29 3.41
C TRP A 324 11.03 13.40 2.26
N ILE A 325 12.16 13.71 1.58
CA ILE A 325 12.63 12.91 0.42
C ILE A 325 14.15 12.79 0.25
N ASN A 326 14.94 13.84 0.51
CA ASN A 326 16.37 13.85 0.16
C ASN A 326 17.26 14.55 1.20
N GLY A 327 16.82 14.63 2.46
CA GLY A 327 17.65 15.16 3.55
C GLY A 327 18.98 14.40 3.65
N SER A 328 20.10 15.13 3.69
CA SER A 328 21.44 14.53 3.70
C SER A 328 21.62 13.61 4.92
N GLY A 329 21.99 12.35 4.68
CA GLY A 329 22.16 11.34 5.71
C GLY A 329 20.86 10.74 6.27
N ASN A 330 19.68 11.24 5.86
CA ASN A 330 18.41 10.64 6.26
C ASN A 330 18.19 9.33 5.51
N THR A 331 17.67 8.32 6.21
CA THR A 331 17.28 7.04 5.62
C THR A 331 15.78 7.03 5.34
N PHE A 332 15.41 6.54 4.15
CA PHE A 332 14.04 6.45 3.70
C PHE A 332 13.71 5.00 3.35
N LEU A 333 12.64 4.47 3.93
CA LEU A 333 12.02 3.22 3.47
C LEU A 333 11.25 3.51 2.19
N TYR A 334 11.28 2.60 1.23
CA TYR A 334 10.44 2.70 0.03
C TYR A 334 9.81 1.36 -0.35
N MET A 335 8.69 1.46 -1.06
CA MET A 335 8.06 0.39 -1.81
C MET A 335 7.79 0.87 -3.24
N ALA A 336 8.09 0.05 -4.23
CA ALA A 336 7.88 0.36 -5.64
C ALA A 336 7.29 -0.83 -6.39
N PHE A 337 6.39 -0.55 -7.35
CA PHE A 337 5.82 -1.53 -8.28
C PHE A 337 6.02 -1.07 -9.72
N ALA A 338 6.23 -2.03 -10.63
CA ALA A 338 6.61 -1.78 -12.01
C ALA A 338 5.43 -1.40 -12.91
N GLU A 339 5.66 -0.45 -13.83
CA GLU A 339 4.87 -0.30 -15.05
C GLU A 339 5.29 -1.36 -16.07
N MET A 340 6.59 -1.62 -16.13
CA MET A 340 7.23 -2.53 -17.07
C MET A 340 8.61 -2.99 -16.57
N PRO A 341 9.04 -4.23 -16.85
CA PRO A 341 10.38 -4.69 -16.48
C PRO A 341 11.48 -3.97 -17.27
N PHE A 342 12.69 -3.80 -16.69
CA PHE A 342 13.76 -2.98 -17.28
C PHE A 342 14.16 -3.43 -18.70
N LYS A 343 14.22 -4.74 -18.94
CA LYS A 343 14.58 -5.32 -20.25
C LYS A 343 13.75 -4.76 -21.42
N TYR A 344 12.53 -4.27 -21.13
CA TYR A 344 11.59 -3.75 -22.12
C TYR A 344 11.31 -2.26 -21.94
N ALA A 345 11.89 -1.63 -20.90
CA ALA A 345 11.62 -0.26 -20.55
C ALA A 345 12.28 0.70 -21.54
N ASN A 346 11.46 1.49 -22.22
CA ASN A 346 11.93 2.59 -23.06
C ASN A 346 12.13 3.84 -22.20
N ALA A 347 13.16 4.63 -22.52
CA ALA A 347 13.23 6.00 -22.03
C ALA A 347 12.04 6.77 -22.61
N LYS A 348 11.24 7.40 -21.74
CA LYS A 348 10.16 8.32 -22.11
C LYS A 348 10.51 9.73 -21.68
#